data_AF-A0A942S5K1-F1
#
_entry.id   AF-A0A942S5K1-F1
#
_cell.length_a   1.000
_cell.length_b   1.000
_cell.length_c   1.000
_cell.angle_alpha   90.00
_cell.angle_beta   90.00
_cell.angle_gamma   90.00
#
_symmetry.space_group_name_H-M   'P 1'
#
loop_
_entity.id
_entity.type
_entity.pdbx_description
1 polymer ?
#
loop_
_entity_poly.entity_id
_entity_poly.type
_entity_poly.pdbx_seq_one_letter_code
_entity_poly.pdbx_strand_id
1 'polypeptide(L)'
;MKTKYILLLFGTLVAGILIGTLTTGRVTRNKVEKIKSFNTREGFRDHLYMIVQPTQAQKELLTPILDSFSDVHWELMKEHWDNQKALFDEMDNAIKPLITEEQFQILMDHKQKTRKGREHKYNKRNEEVKSKKSGKQNRSTD
;
A
#
# COMPACT_ATOMS: atom_id res chain seq x y z
N MET A 1 -16.19 -29.94 43.89
CA MET A 1 -16.35 -28.46 43.98
C MET A 1 -15.34 -27.67 43.13
N LYS A 2 -14.12 -28.17 42.87
CA LYS A 2 -13.05 -27.45 42.14
C LYS A 2 -13.29 -27.29 40.62
N THR A 3 -13.97 -28.23 39.99
CA THR A 3 -14.20 -28.26 38.52
C THR A 3 -15.10 -27.13 38.03
N LYS A 4 -16.06 -26.68 38.86
CA LYS A 4 -16.99 -25.60 38.50
C LYS A 4 -16.29 -24.24 38.40
N TYR A 5 -15.32 -23.98 39.27
CA TYR A 5 -14.53 -22.75 39.23
C TYR A 5 -13.55 -22.74 38.06
N ILE A 6 -12.92 -23.88 37.76
CA ILE A 6 -12.05 -24.03 36.59
C ILE A 6 -12.82 -23.79 35.28
N LEU A 7 -14.06 -24.27 35.17
CA LEU A 7 -14.89 -24.04 33.98
C LEU A 7 -15.26 -22.56 33.81
N LEU A 8 -15.53 -21.86 34.91
CA LEU A 8 -15.88 -20.45 34.92
C LEU A 8 -14.67 -19.57 34.56
N LEU A 9 -13.49 -19.94 35.05
CA LEU A 9 -12.22 -19.29 34.70
C LEU A 9 -11.89 -19.48 33.21
N PHE A 10 -12.13 -20.69 32.67
CA PHE A 10 -11.95 -20.94 31.25
C PHE A 10 -12.94 -20.16 30.38
N GLY A 11 -14.21 -20.05 30.83
CA GLY A 11 -15.23 -19.28 30.13
C GLY A 11 -14.90 -17.78 30.02
N THR A 12 -14.41 -17.19 31.11
CA THR A 12 -14.00 -15.77 31.11
C THR A 12 -12.72 -15.53 30.29
N LEU A 13 -11.78 -16.47 30.29
CA LEU A 13 -10.58 -16.41 29.46
C LEU A 13 -10.92 -16.44 27.97
N VAL A 14 -11.78 -17.37 27.55
CA VAL A 14 -12.23 -17.48 26.16
C VAL A 14 -13.01 -16.24 25.76
N ALA A 15 -13.89 -15.72 26.62
CA ALA A 15 -14.61 -14.48 26.37
C ALA A 15 -13.66 -13.28 26.18
N GLY A 16 -12.62 -13.15 27.02
CA GLY A 16 -11.61 -12.10 26.88
C GLY A 16 -10.82 -12.21 25.58
N ILE A 17 -10.43 -13.42 25.18
CA ILE A 17 -9.74 -13.68 23.91
C ILE A 17 -10.64 -13.34 22.72
N LEU A 18 -11.92 -13.74 22.77
CA LEU A 18 -12.88 -13.44 21.70
C LEU A 18 -13.11 -11.93 21.56
N ILE A 19 -13.26 -11.20 22.68
CA ILE A 19 -13.43 -9.74 22.65
C ILE A 19 -12.17 -9.04 22.14
N GLY A 20 -10.99 -9.46 22.59
CA GLY A 20 -9.70 -8.91 22.15
C GLY A 20 -9.44 -9.15 20.67
N THR A 21 -9.63 -10.38 20.19
CA THR A 21 -9.38 -10.74 18.79
C THR A 21 -10.41 -10.14 17.82
N LEU A 22 -11.67 -10.00 18.23
CA LEU A 22 -12.70 -9.37 17.41
C LEU A 22 -12.45 -7.86 17.23
N THR A 23 -11.94 -7.20 18.28
CA THR A 23 -11.55 -5.79 18.25
C THR A 23 -10.33 -5.58 17.34
N THR A 24 -9.30 -6.40 17.47
CA THR A 24 -8.09 -6.31 16.63
C THR A 24 -8.38 -6.69 15.18
N GLY A 25 -9.17 -7.74 14.94
CA GLY A 25 -9.45 -8.26 13.60
C GLY A 25 -10.26 -7.30 12.70
N ARG A 26 -11.29 -6.62 13.25
CA ARG A 26 -12.08 -5.63 12.47
C ARG A 26 -11.32 -4.33 12.22
N VAL A 27 -10.46 -3.91 13.15
CA VAL A 27 -9.65 -2.69 12.99
C VAL A 27 -8.52 -2.91 11.98
N THR A 28 -7.85 -4.06 12.02
CA THR A 28 -6.75 -4.37 11.10
C THR A 28 -7.24 -4.55 9.66
N ARG A 29 -8.36 -5.25 9.44
CA ARG A 29 -8.87 -5.51 8.08
C ARG A 29 -9.31 -4.25 7.33
N ASN A 30 -9.94 -3.30 8.01
CA ASN A 30 -10.32 -2.01 7.42
C ASN A 30 -9.12 -1.07 7.21
N LYS A 31 -8.04 -1.20 7.99
CA LYS A 31 -6.82 -0.40 7.83
C LYS A 31 -5.97 -0.90 6.65
N VAL A 32 -5.84 -2.21 6.48
CA VAL A 32 -5.11 -2.81 5.36
C VAL A 32 -5.75 -2.48 4.01
N GLU A 33 -7.08 -2.45 3.91
CA GLU A 33 -7.78 -2.01 2.69
C GLU A 33 -7.63 -0.49 2.39
N LYS A 34 -7.20 0.30 3.38
CA LYS A 34 -7.05 1.76 3.28
C LYS A 34 -5.61 2.21 3.08
N ILE A 35 -4.63 1.29 3.07
CA ILE A 35 -3.24 1.60 2.78
C ILE A 35 -3.19 2.19 1.36
N LYS A 36 -3.04 3.52 1.30
CA LYS A 36 -2.65 4.20 0.07
C LYS A 36 -1.29 3.65 -0.36
N SER A 37 -0.99 3.64 -1.65
CA SER A 37 0.28 3.07 -2.15
C SER A 37 1.45 3.64 -1.34
N PHE A 38 2.43 2.78 -1.01
CA PHE A 38 3.64 3.16 -0.28
C PHE A 38 4.37 4.36 -0.90
N ASN A 39 4.15 4.55 -2.20
CA ASN A 39 4.58 5.75 -2.88
C ASN A 39 3.99 6.99 -2.19
N THR A 40 2.69 7.12 -1.93
CA THR A 40 2.11 8.34 -1.31
C THR A 40 2.58 8.63 0.11
N ARG A 41 2.62 9.94 0.48
CA ARG A 41 3.01 10.40 1.83
C ARG A 41 2.22 9.73 2.94
N GLU A 42 0.91 9.64 2.74
CA GLU A 42 0.02 8.95 3.65
C GLU A 42 0.26 7.43 3.68
N GLY A 43 0.57 6.80 2.55
CA GLY A 43 0.85 5.37 2.46
C GLY A 43 2.13 4.96 3.18
N PHE A 44 3.18 5.77 3.11
CA PHE A 44 4.43 5.59 3.85
C PHE A 44 4.18 5.59 5.38
N ARG A 45 3.44 6.61 5.85
CA ARG A 45 3.05 6.72 7.27
C ARG A 45 2.13 5.58 7.72
N ASP A 46 1.12 5.25 6.92
CA ASP A 46 0.15 4.20 7.23
C ASP A 46 0.82 2.82 7.33
N HIS A 47 1.83 2.56 6.50
CA HIS A 47 2.63 1.34 6.57
C HIS A 47 3.40 1.24 7.89
N LEU A 48 4.08 2.32 8.30
CA LEU A 48 4.81 2.37 9.57
C LEU A 48 3.88 2.23 10.78
N TYR A 49 2.71 2.87 10.75
CA TYR A 49 1.72 2.72 11.82
C TYR A 49 1.11 1.33 11.89
N MET A 50 1.04 0.61 10.76
CA MET A 50 0.62 -0.80 10.76
C MET A 50 1.64 -1.69 11.47
N ILE A 51 2.93 -1.46 11.25
CA ILE A 51 4.00 -2.28 11.85
C ILE A 51 4.16 -1.99 13.34
N VAL A 52 4.32 -0.71 13.68
CA VAL A 52 4.69 -0.28 15.05
C VAL A 52 3.47 -0.17 15.97
N GLN A 53 2.27 -0.06 15.40
CA GLN A 53 1.00 0.07 16.13
C GLN A 53 1.05 1.13 17.28
N PRO A 54 1.47 2.38 16.99
CA PRO A 54 1.64 3.40 18.02
C PRO A 54 0.32 3.83 18.66
N THR A 55 0.39 4.24 19.92
CA THR A 55 -0.72 4.89 20.64
C THR A 55 -1.05 6.26 20.04
N GLN A 56 -2.20 6.85 20.40
CA GLN A 56 -2.62 8.13 19.84
C GLN A 56 -1.64 9.27 20.15
N ALA A 57 -1.15 9.35 21.39
CA ALA A 57 -0.14 10.32 21.80
C ALA A 57 1.19 10.12 21.03
N GLN A 58 1.59 8.87 20.78
CA GLN A 58 2.78 8.58 19.99
C GLN A 58 2.60 8.97 18.51
N LYS A 59 1.40 8.82 17.94
CA LYS A 59 1.15 9.24 16.55
C LYS A 59 1.33 10.73 16.37
N GLU A 60 0.86 11.55 17.32
CA GLU A 60 0.99 13.00 17.24
C GLU A 60 2.46 13.44 17.21
N LEU A 61 3.33 12.73 17.94
CA LEU A 61 4.77 12.96 17.91
C LEU A 61 5.46 12.40 16.67
N LEU A 62 5.03 11.23 16.19
CA LEU A 62 5.65 10.56 15.04
C LEU A 62 5.22 11.15 13.69
N THR A 63 4.01 11.70 13.59
CA THR A 63 3.47 12.25 12.33
C THR A 63 4.43 13.27 11.69
N PRO A 64 4.87 14.34 12.37
CA PRO A 64 5.75 15.33 11.73
C PRO A 64 7.10 14.75 11.31
N ILE A 65 7.61 13.75 12.03
CA ILE A 65 8.86 13.05 11.67
C ILE A 65 8.62 12.22 10.41
N LEU A 66 7.60 11.37 10.38
CA LEU A 66 7.32 10.53 9.23
C LEU A 66 6.97 11.34 7.98
N ASP A 67 6.29 12.46 8.17
CA ASP A 67 5.91 13.37 7.11
C ASP A 67 7.14 14.05 6.48
N SER A 68 8.20 14.38 7.23
CA SER A 68 9.44 14.94 6.67
C SER A 68 10.27 13.90 5.92
N PHE A 69 10.42 12.70 6.49
CA PHE A 69 11.13 11.61 5.82
C PHE A 69 10.41 11.15 4.55
N SER A 70 9.08 11.19 4.55
CA SER A 70 8.32 10.83 3.36
C SER A 70 8.51 11.83 2.22
N ASP A 71 8.68 13.13 2.50
CA ASP A 71 8.91 14.13 1.46
C ASP A 71 10.29 13.91 0.82
N VAL A 72 11.31 13.69 1.65
CA VAL A 72 12.68 13.39 1.19
C VAL A 72 12.72 12.08 0.38
N HIS A 73 12.04 11.04 0.86
CA HIS A 73 11.93 9.78 0.13
C HIS A 73 11.27 9.98 -1.25
N TRP A 74 10.25 10.83 -1.33
CA TRP A 74 9.58 11.15 -2.59
C TRP A 74 10.49 11.86 -3.58
N GLU A 75 11.27 12.82 -3.11
CA GLU A 75 12.24 13.55 -3.93
C GLU A 75 13.32 12.61 -4.47
N LEU A 76 13.91 11.78 -3.59
CA LEU A 76 14.87 10.74 -3.97
C LEU A 76 14.29 9.77 -5.01
N MET A 77 13.04 9.35 -4.83
CA MET A 77 12.40 8.41 -5.74
C MET A 77 12.14 9.04 -7.12
N LYS A 78 11.76 10.32 -7.15
CA LYS A 78 11.58 11.08 -8.38
C LYS A 78 12.91 11.21 -9.13
N GLU A 79 13.96 11.64 -8.43
CA GLU A 79 15.31 11.76 -9.01
C GLU A 79 15.80 10.40 -9.54
N HIS A 80 15.58 9.33 -8.77
CA HIS A 80 15.93 7.98 -9.21
C HIS A 80 15.19 7.57 -10.49
N TRP A 81 13.90 7.87 -10.63
CA TRP A 81 13.15 7.57 -11.85
C TRP A 81 13.62 8.39 -13.04
N ASP A 82 13.93 9.66 -12.83
CA ASP A 82 14.46 10.53 -13.88
C ASP A 82 15.84 10.02 -14.35
N ASN A 83 16.72 9.66 -13.42
CA ASN A 83 18.02 9.07 -13.71
C ASN A 83 17.92 7.71 -14.40
N GLN A 84 17.02 6.83 -13.96
CA GLN A 84 16.77 5.56 -14.65
C GLN A 84 16.28 5.79 -16.08
N LYS A 85 15.37 6.74 -16.28
CA LYS A 85 14.86 7.06 -17.60
C LYS A 85 15.99 7.54 -18.51
N ALA A 86 16.82 8.46 -18.04
CA ALA A 86 17.97 8.95 -18.79
C ALA A 86 18.94 7.83 -19.17
N LEU A 87 19.25 6.93 -18.23
CA LEU A 87 20.10 5.75 -18.47
C LEU A 87 19.53 4.83 -19.56
N PHE A 88 18.23 4.54 -19.51
CA PHE A 88 17.60 3.70 -20.53
C PHE A 88 17.52 4.38 -21.89
N ASP A 89 17.31 5.70 -21.93
CA ASP A 89 17.32 6.48 -23.17
C ASP A 89 18.75 6.49 -23.79
N GLU A 90 19.79 6.60 -22.97
CA GLU A 90 21.19 6.49 -23.41
C GLU A 90 21.51 5.09 -23.96
N MET A 91 21.09 4.04 -23.25
CA MET A 91 21.22 2.66 -23.71
C MET A 91 20.54 2.44 -25.06
N ASP A 92 19.33 2.97 -25.25
CA ASP A 92 18.61 2.87 -26.52
C ASP A 92 19.38 3.54 -27.66
N ASN A 93 19.95 4.72 -27.42
CA ASN A 93 20.77 5.43 -28.41
C ASN A 93 22.07 4.69 -28.74
N ALA A 94 22.69 4.04 -27.74
CA ALA A 94 23.91 3.26 -27.94
C ALA A 94 23.66 1.97 -28.74
N ILE A 95 22.50 1.32 -28.54
CA ILE A 95 22.15 0.06 -29.21
C ILE A 95 21.58 0.32 -30.60
N LYS A 96 20.82 1.42 -30.80
CA LYS A 96 20.16 1.74 -32.08
C LYS A 96 21.06 1.61 -33.32
N PRO A 97 22.32 2.11 -33.36
CA PRO A 97 23.17 1.96 -34.55
C PRO A 97 23.70 0.54 -34.75
N LEU A 98 23.59 -0.35 -33.76
CA LEU A 98 24.11 -1.72 -33.78
C LEU A 98 23.06 -2.76 -34.18
N ILE A 99 21.79 -2.36 -34.29
CA ILE A 99 20.67 -3.25 -34.60
C ILE A 99 19.87 -2.72 -35.79
N THR A 100 19.05 -3.59 -36.40
CA THR A 100 18.17 -3.17 -37.49
C THR A 100 16.99 -2.37 -36.96
N GLU A 101 16.38 -1.53 -37.81
CA GLU A 101 15.19 -0.75 -37.44
C GLU A 101 14.03 -1.65 -36.98
N GLU A 102 13.87 -2.82 -37.61
CA GLU A 102 12.86 -3.81 -37.24
C GLU A 102 13.09 -4.35 -35.81
N GLN A 103 14.34 -4.65 -35.45
CA GLN A 103 14.70 -5.10 -34.10
C GLN A 103 14.50 -4.00 -33.06
N PHE A 104 14.82 -2.75 -33.42
CA PHE A 104 14.58 -1.60 -32.55
C PHE A 104 13.08 -1.39 -32.31
N GLN A 105 12.25 -1.57 -33.34
CA GLN A 105 10.79 -1.45 -33.20
C GLN A 105 10.20 -2.54 -32.29
N ILE A 106 10.68 -3.78 -32.36
CA ILE A 106 10.28 -4.87 -31.44
C ILE A 106 10.59 -4.49 -29.98
N LEU A 107 11.77 -3.90 -29.74
CA LEU A 107 12.16 -3.42 -28.41
C LEU A 107 11.22 -2.32 -27.90
N MET A 108 10.88 -1.34 -28.75
CA MET A 108 9.96 -0.24 -28.40
C MET A 108 8.55 -0.76 -28.09
N ASP A 109 8.04 -1.68 -28.90
CA ASP A 109 6.72 -2.30 -28.70
C ASP A 109 6.65 -3.07 -27.37
N HIS A 110 7.72 -3.81 -27.02
CA HIS A 110 7.81 -4.50 -25.75
C HIS A 110 7.80 -3.52 -24.55
N LYS A 111 8.54 -2.41 -24.64
CA LYS A 111 8.51 -1.34 -23.62
C LYS A 111 7.11 -0.76 -23.47
N GLN A 112 6.43 -0.48 -24.58
CA GLN A 112 5.09 0.11 -24.57
C GLN A 112 4.03 -0.84 -23.97
N LYS A 113 4.06 -2.13 -24.32
CA LYS A 113 3.17 -3.16 -23.75
C LYS A 113 3.37 -3.26 -22.23
N THR A 114 4.62 -3.28 -21.79
CA THR A 114 4.97 -3.33 -20.36
C THR A 114 4.45 -2.10 -19.62
N ARG A 115 4.51 -0.90 -20.22
CA ARG A 115 3.97 0.33 -19.64
C ARG A 115 2.44 0.28 -19.53
N LYS A 116 1.74 -0.04 -20.62
CA LYS A 116 0.26 -0.14 -20.66
C LYS A 116 -0.26 -1.19 -19.66
N GLY A 117 0.46 -2.31 -19.49
CA GLY A 117 0.10 -3.34 -18.51
C GLY A 117 0.16 -2.85 -17.05
N ARG A 118 1.08 -1.93 -16.73
CA ARG A 118 1.14 -1.30 -15.40
C ARG A 118 0.02 -0.30 -15.20
N GLU A 119 -0.28 0.52 -16.21
CA GLU A 119 -1.36 1.51 -16.18
C GLU A 119 -2.74 0.86 -16.01
N HIS A 120 -3.02 -0.22 -16.75
CA HIS A 120 -4.27 -0.97 -16.59
C HIS A 120 -4.45 -1.55 -15.17
N LYS A 121 -3.39 -2.10 -14.57
CA LYS A 121 -3.45 -2.63 -13.19
C LYS A 121 -3.71 -1.51 -12.17
N TYR A 122 -3.10 -0.34 -12.36
CA TYR A 122 -3.32 0.82 -11.52
C TYR A 122 -4.76 1.36 -11.61
N ASN A 123 -5.28 1.52 -12.82
CA ASN A 123 -6.64 2.00 -13.06
C ASN A 123 -7.70 1.03 -12.50
N LYS A 124 -7.55 -0.27 -12.75
CA LYS A 124 -8.45 -1.29 -12.21
C LYS A 124 -8.51 -1.27 -10.68
N ARG A 125 -7.37 -1.14 -10.00
CA ARG A 125 -7.32 -1.02 -8.53
C ARG A 125 -8.06 0.23 -8.04
N ASN A 126 -7.92 1.36 -8.72
CA ASN A 126 -8.59 2.60 -8.35
C ASN A 126 -10.11 2.54 -8.57
N GLU A 127 -10.57 1.87 -9.62
CA GLU A 127 -11.99 1.62 -9.89
C GLU A 127 -12.64 0.72 -8.83
N GLU A 128 -11.96 -0.35 -8.42
CA GLU A 128 -12.40 -1.25 -7.34
C GLU A 128 -12.49 -0.54 -5.98
N VAL A 129 -11.57 0.40 -5.70
CA VAL A 129 -11.61 1.21 -4.47
C VAL A 129 -12.77 2.23 -4.51
N LYS A 130 -13.05 2.83 -5.67
CA LYS A 130 -14.18 3.76 -5.84
C LYS A 130 -15.54 3.05 -5.71
N SER A 131 -15.71 1.87 -6.33
CA SER A 131 -16.97 1.12 -6.27
C SER A 131 -17.30 0.60 -4.87
N LYS A 132 -16.30 0.18 -4.09
CA LYS A 132 -16.47 -0.21 -2.69
C LYS A 132 -16.85 0.98 -1.78
N LYS A 133 -16.39 2.19 -2.08
CA LYS A 133 -16.78 3.41 -1.34
C LYS A 133 -18.22 3.83 -1.63
N SER A 134 -18.66 3.80 -2.90
CA SER A 134 -20.05 4.16 -3.26
C SER A 134 -21.07 3.15 -2.72
N GLY A 135 -20.74 1.86 -2.72
CA GLY A 135 -21.61 0.81 -2.13
C GLY A 135 -21.77 0.89 -0.61
N LYS A 136 -20.84 1.53 0.11
CA LYS A 136 -20.92 1.75 1.56
C LYS A 136 -21.77 2.97 1.93
N GLN A 137 -21.87 3.95 1.03
CA GLN A 137 -22.63 5.19 1.26
C GLN A 137 -24.14 4.98 1.07
N ASN A 138 -24.55 4.04 0.22
CA ASN A 138 -25.96 3.68 -0.01
C ASN A 138 -26.57 2.70 1.02
N ARG A 139 -25.81 2.21 2.01
CA ARG A 139 -26.32 1.31 3.07
C ARG A 139 -26.54 2.00 4.42
N SER A 140 -26.33 3.31 4.50
CA SER A 140 -26.44 4.08 5.75
C SER A 140 -27.63 5.04 5.78
N THR A 141 -28.54 4.93 4.79
CA THR A 141 -29.72 5.81 4.62
C THR A 141 -31.05 5.05 4.61
N ASP A 142 -31.07 3.79 5.05
CA ASP A 142 -32.29 3.03 5.31
C ASP A 142 -32.34 2.60 6.79
#